data_AF-X1S152-F1
#
_entry.id   AF-X1S152-F1
#
_cell.length_a   1.000
_cell.length_b   1.000
_cell.length_c   1.000
_cell.angle_alpha   90.00
_cell.angle_beta   90.00
_cell.angle_gamma   90.00
#
_symmetry.space_group_name_H-M   'P 1'
#
loop_
_entity.id
_entity.type
_entity.pdbx_description
1 polymer ?
#
loop_
_entity_poly.entity_id
_entity_poly.type
_entity_poly.pdbx_seq_one_letter_code
_entity_poly.pdbx_strand_id
1 'polypeptide(L)'
;AVREAFTPDIAAKFGQYEDYPPDLETWAMKKGLSKEWSQRYWAAHWNLPSPMQGFEMLHRGVIDESELNMLLRALDVMPFWRDKLTQIAYRRLTRVDIRRMYKQG
;
A
#
# COMPACT_ATOMS: atom_id res chain seq x y z
N ALA A 1 -7.24 7.01 -2.96
CA ALA A 1 -7.18 6.71 -4.40
C ALA A 1 -5.73 6.50 -4.79
N VAL A 2 -5.44 5.36 -5.42
CA VAL A 2 -4.11 4.92 -5.82
C VAL A 2 -3.67 5.69 -7.07
N ARG A 3 -2.38 6.05 -7.22
CA ARG A 3 -1.90 6.91 -8.33
C ARG A 3 -1.20 6.16 -9.46
N GLU A 4 -0.96 4.88 -9.25
CA GLU A 4 -0.31 3.93 -10.15
C GLU A 4 -1.18 3.56 -11.36
N ALA A 5 -2.42 4.05 -11.45
CA ALA A 5 -3.33 3.84 -12.58
C ALA A 5 -2.75 4.26 -13.96
N PHE A 6 -1.71 5.11 -13.95
CA PHE A 6 -0.97 5.53 -15.15
C PHE A 6 0.35 4.78 -15.37
N THR A 7 0.62 3.74 -14.57
CA THR A 7 1.83 2.91 -14.66
C THR A 7 1.41 1.44 -14.84
N PRO A 8 1.16 0.98 -16.08
CA PRO A 8 0.47 -0.28 -16.36
C PRO A 8 1.10 -1.52 -15.68
N ASP A 9 2.42 -1.62 -15.66
CA ASP A 9 3.13 -2.76 -15.06
C ASP A 9 2.91 -2.82 -13.53
N ILE A 10 2.82 -1.66 -12.89
CA ILE A 10 2.59 -1.55 -11.44
C ILE A 10 1.12 -1.82 -11.13
N ALA A 11 0.20 -1.25 -11.91
CA ALA A 11 -1.23 -1.48 -11.76
C ALA A 11 -1.60 -2.96 -11.93
N ALA A 12 -0.98 -3.65 -12.90
CA ALA A 12 -1.15 -5.09 -13.10
C ALA A 12 -0.60 -5.91 -11.92
N LYS A 13 0.60 -5.57 -11.42
CA LYS A 13 1.20 -6.25 -10.25
C LYS A 13 0.31 -6.16 -9.00
N PHE A 14 -0.42 -5.05 -8.84
CA PHE A 14 -1.33 -4.84 -7.72
C PHE A 14 -2.76 -5.34 -7.96
N GLY A 15 -3.04 -6.00 -9.10
CA GLY A 15 -4.39 -6.44 -9.43
C GLY A 15 -5.38 -5.27 -9.57
N GLN A 16 -4.92 -4.06 -9.89
CA GLN A 16 -5.79 -2.86 -9.85
C GLN A 16 -6.94 -2.89 -10.87
N TYR A 17 -6.83 -3.73 -11.90
CA TYR A 17 -7.89 -3.96 -12.90
C TYR A 17 -8.79 -5.16 -12.57
N GLU A 18 -8.53 -5.87 -11.48
CA GLU A 18 -9.40 -6.97 -11.02
C GLU A 18 -10.78 -6.44 -10.65
N ASP A 19 -11.78 -7.30 -10.76
CA ASP A 19 -13.19 -7.00 -10.47
C ASP A 19 -13.79 -5.83 -11.26
N TYR A 20 -13.19 -5.44 -12.39
CA TYR A 20 -13.70 -4.37 -13.25
C TYR A 20 -15.11 -4.68 -13.77
N PRO A 21 -16.16 -3.92 -13.36
CA PRO A 21 -17.53 -4.25 -13.73
C PRO A 21 -17.82 -3.86 -15.19
N PRO A 22 -18.37 -4.75 -16.04
CA PRO A 22 -18.78 -4.38 -17.40
C PRO A 22 -19.80 -3.23 -17.45
N ASP A 23 -20.67 -3.14 -16.44
CA ASP A 23 -21.63 -2.04 -16.32
C ASP A 23 -20.95 -0.68 -16.10
N LEU A 24 -19.82 -0.66 -15.39
CA LEU A 24 -19.06 0.57 -15.18
C LEU A 24 -18.56 1.14 -16.52
N GLU A 25 -18.10 0.28 -17.43
CA GLU A 25 -17.72 0.68 -18.79
C GLU A 25 -18.91 1.33 -19.52
N THR A 26 -20.06 0.64 -19.50
CA THR A 26 -21.29 1.09 -20.18
C THR A 26 -21.73 2.47 -19.68
N TRP A 27 -21.75 2.68 -18.36
CA TRP A 27 -22.17 3.95 -17.77
C TRP A 27 -21.11 5.05 -17.89
N ALA A 28 -19.83 4.70 -17.82
CA ALA A 28 -18.73 5.65 -18.02
C ALA A 28 -18.72 6.18 -19.46
N MET A 29 -18.95 5.31 -20.46
CA MET A 29 -19.09 5.70 -21.85
C MET A 29 -20.24 6.67 -22.09
N LYS A 30 -21.41 6.44 -21.45
CA LYS A 30 -22.54 7.38 -21.50
C LYS A 30 -22.20 8.76 -20.92
N LYS A 31 -21.24 8.83 -20.01
CA LYS A 31 -20.69 10.07 -19.43
C LYS A 31 -19.52 10.65 -20.24
N GLY A 32 -19.18 10.07 -21.39
CA GLY A 32 -18.10 10.53 -22.26
C GLY A 32 -16.71 10.03 -21.88
N LEU A 33 -16.57 9.06 -20.97
CA LEU A 33 -15.30 8.42 -20.66
C LEU A 33 -15.03 7.25 -21.60
N SER A 34 -13.82 7.15 -22.13
CA SER A 34 -13.40 5.96 -22.88
C SER A 34 -13.24 4.75 -21.94
N LYS A 35 -13.22 3.54 -22.52
CA LYS A 35 -12.88 2.30 -21.78
C LYS A 35 -11.56 2.41 -21.02
N GLU A 36 -10.56 3.02 -21.64
CA GLU A 36 -9.25 3.23 -21.02
C GLU A 36 -9.39 4.12 -19.77
N TRP A 37 -10.14 5.22 -19.86
CA TRP A 37 -10.36 6.12 -18.73
C TRP A 37 -11.20 5.47 -17.63
N SER A 38 -12.23 4.69 -17.96
CA SER A 38 -13.03 3.97 -16.96
C SER A 38 -12.21 2.93 -16.21
N GLN A 39 -11.30 2.22 -16.90
CA GLN A 39 -10.37 1.28 -16.27
C GLN A 39 -9.34 1.99 -15.38
N ARG A 40 -8.86 3.17 -15.75
CA ARG A 40 -7.97 3.98 -14.89
C ARG A 40 -8.67 4.51 -13.64
N TYR A 41 -9.90 5.00 -13.79
CA TYR A 41 -10.69 5.41 -12.62
C TYR A 41 -10.96 4.24 -11.69
N TRP A 42 -11.22 3.06 -12.24
CA TRP A 42 -11.29 1.84 -11.44
C TRP A 42 -9.94 1.55 -10.77
N ALA A 43 -8.82 1.50 -11.48
CA ALA A 43 -7.52 1.24 -10.85
C ALA A 43 -7.20 2.22 -9.69
N ALA A 44 -7.63 3.48 -9.80
CA ALA A 44 -7.46 4.47 -8.74
C ALA A 44 -8.44 4.34 -7.55
N HIS A 45 -9.50 3.54 -7.66
CA HIS A 45 -10.59 3.47 -6.66
C HIS A 45 -10.23 2.72 -5.38
N TRP A 46 -9.24 1.83 -5.45
CA TRP A 46 -8.88 0.95 -4.35
C TRP A 46 -8.45 1.74 -3.09
N ASN A 47 -8.79 1.17 -1.93
CA ASN A 47 -8.34 1.66 -0.63
C ASN A 47 -7.19 0.77 -0.16
N LEU A 48 -6.01 1.37 0.00
CA LEU A 48 -4.83 0.67 0.48
C LEU A 48 -4.85 0.54 2.02
N PRO A 49 -4.15 -0.47 2.58
CA PRO A 49 -3.88 -0.52 4.01
C PRO A 49 -3.23 0.77 4.49
N SER A 50 -3.57 1.21 5.70
CA SER A 50 -2.92 2.35 6.35
C SER A 50 -1.44 2.06 6.66
N PRO A 51 -0.59 3.09 6.86
CA PRO A 51 0.80 2.87 7.29
C PRO A 51 0.91 2.00 8.55
N MET A 52 0.01 2.17 9.52
CA MET A 52 0.00 1.37 10.75
C MET A 52 -0.26 -0.12 10.48
N GLN A 53 -1.20 -0.43 9.58
CA GLN A 53 -1.42 -1.81 9.12
C GLN A 53 -0.19 -2.35 8.39
N GLY A 54 0.50 -1.51 7.60
CA GLY A 54 1.78 -1.85 6.99
C GLY A 54 2.85 -2.26 8.00
N PHE A 55 3.05 -1.46 9.04
CA PHE A 55 3.99 -1.79 10.12
C PHE A 55 3.59 -3.06 10.87
N GLU A 56 2.29 -3.26 11.13
CA GLU A 56 1.81 -4.48 11.78
C GLU A 56 2.08 -5.73 10.91
N MET A 57 1.84 -5.66 9.60
CA MET A 57 2.17 -6.74 8.67
C MET A 57 3.66 -7.03 8.67
N LEU A 58 4.51 -6.01 8.68
CA LEU A 58 5.96 -6.17 8.77
C LEU A 58 6.38 -6.84 10.08
N HIS A 59 5.85 -6.41 11.23
CA HIS A 59 6.19 -6.97 12.54
C HIS A 59 5.72 -8.40 12.72
N ARG A 60 4.64 -8.79 12.05
CA ARG A 60 4.14 -10.17 12.03
C ARG A 60 4.86 -11.05 11.01
N GLY A 61 5.81 -10.50 10.23
CA GLY A 61 6.53 -11.22 9.18
C GLY A 61 5.65 -11.62 7.99
N VAL A 62 4.54 -10.91 7.77
CA VAL A 62 3.63 -11.13 6.63
C VAL A 62 4.17 -10.46 5.37
N ILE A 63 4.85 -9.32 5.54
CA ILE A 63 5.54 -8.59 4.46
C ILE A 63 6.97 -8.27 4.88
N ASP A 64 7.82 -7.98 3.90
CA ASP A 64 9.18 -7.48 4.14
C ASP A 64 9.28 -5.94 4.06
N GLU A 65 10.50 -5.42 4.31
CA GLU A 65 10.77 -3.98 4.28
C GLU A 65 10.62 -3.37 2.87
N SER A 66 10.84 -4.16 1.81
CA SER A 66 10.67 -3.72 0.43
C SER A 66 9.19 -3.53 0.08
N GLU A 67 8.33 -4.44 0.56
CA GLU A 67 6.88 -4.38 0.43
C GLU A 67 6.28 -3.25 1.28
N LEU A 68 6.80 -3.02 2.49
CA LEU A 68 6.41 -1.85 3.29
C LEU A 68 6.74 -0.54 2.55
N ASN A 69 7.94 -0.42 1.99
CA ASN A 69 8.34 0.76 1.22
C ASN A 69 7.47 0.95 -0.04
N MET A 70 7.06 -0.15 -0.67
CA MET A 70 6.14 -0.15 -1.80
C MET A 70 4.75 0.36 -1.39
N LEU A 71 4.21 -0.10 -0.26
CA LEU A 71 2.94 0.38 0.30
C LEU A 71 2.99 1.89 0.61
N LEU A 72 4.05 2.34 1.31
CA LEU A 72 4.23 3.76 1.63
C LEU A 72 4.34 4.62 0.37
N ARG A 73 4.95 4.10 -0.70
CA ARG A 73 4.98 4.77 -2.01
C ARG A 73 3.57 4.91 -2.59
N ALA A 74 2.80 3.82 -2.62
CA ALA A 74 1.45 3.81 -3.17
C ALA A 74 0.46 4.68 -2.37
N LEU A 75 0.74 4.91 -1.08
CA LEU A 75 0.04 5.85 -0.22
C LEU A 75 0.45 7.32 -0.42
N ASP A 76 1.28 7.65 -1.42
CA ASP A 76 1.85 8.98 -1.65
C ASP A 76 2.64 9.55 -0.45
N VAL A 77 3.24 8.69 0.38
CA VAL A 77 4.16 9.14 1.43
C VAL A 77 5.40 9.72 0.75
N MET A 78 5.64 11.01 0.99
CA MET A 78 6.78 11.72 0.40
C MET A 78 8.09 10.98 0.67
N PRO A 79 9.01 10.88 -0.31
CA PRO A 79 10.27 10.16 -0.15
C PRO A 79 11.05 10.56 1.10
N PHE A 80 11.06 11.86 1.44
CA PHE A 80 11.72 12.38 2.64
C PHE A 80 11.22 11.75 3.96
N TRP A 81 9.92 11.45 4.06
CA TRP A 81 9.32 10.86 5.25
C TRP A 81 9.34 9.34 5.22
N ARG A 82 9.30 8.73 4.04
CA ARG A 82 9.28 7.27 3.86
C ARG A 82 10.47 6.62 4.56
N ASP A 83 11.68 7.08 4.29
CA ASP A 83 12.89 6.50 4.89
C ASP A 83 12.88 6.62 6.43
N LYS A 84 12.38 7.75 6.95
CA LYS A 84 12.29 8.00 8.39
C LYS A 84 11.27 7.08 9.07
N LEU A 85 10.14 6.87 8.41
CA LEU A 85 9.08 5.98 8.87
C LEU A 85 9.56 4.52 8.87
N THR A 86 10.25 4.09 7.81
CA THR A 86 10.80 2.74 7.72
C THR A 86 11.88 2.49 8.78
N GLN A 87 12.76 3.47 9.05
CA GLN A 87 13.79 3.34 10.10
C GLN A 87 13.24 3.15 11.51
N ILE A 88 12.04 3.66 11.79
CA ILE A 88 11.37 3.48 13.10
C ILE A 88 10.39 2.32 13.11
N ALA A 89 10.38 1.48 12.06
CA ALA A 89 9.50 0.33 12.00
C ALA A 89 9.62 -0.52 13.26
N TYR A 90 10.84 -0.91 13.66
CA TYR A 90 11.04 -1.69 14.87
C TYR A 90 11.27 -0.78 16.09
N ARG A 91 10.51 -1.00 17.15
CA ARG A 91 10.77 -0.34 18.44
C ARG A 91 12.10 -0.85 19.00
N ARG A 92 12.93 0.06 19.50
CA ARG A 92 14.08 -0.32 20.33
C ARG A 92 13.57 -0.95 21.62
N LEU A 93 14.12 -2.10 22.00
CA LEU A 93 13.81 -2.72 23.29
C LEU A 93 14.14 -1.74 24.41
N THR A 94 13.18 -1.54 25.32
CA THR A 94 13.43 -0.69 26.48
C THR A 94 14.38 -1.39 27.45
N ARG A 95 15.00 -0.63 28.36
CA ARG A 95 15.80 -1.21 29.46
C ARG A 95 14.98 -2.21 30.29
N VAL A 96 13.67 -2.00 30.41
CA VAL A 96 12.75 -2.92 31.11
C VAL A 96 12.55 -4.20 30.32
N ASP A 97 12.34 -4.11 29.00
CA ASP A 97 12.22 -5.29 28.12
C ASP A 97 13.48 -6.15 28.21
N ILE A 98 14.66 -5.55 28.07
CA ILE A 98 15.95 -6.25 28.14
C ILE A 98 16.13 -6.93 29.51
N ARG A 99 15.80 -6.24 30.61
CA ARG A 99 15.89 -6.80 31.95
C ARG A 99 14.93 -7.97 32.17
N ARG A 100 13.71 -7.90 31.61
CA ARG A 100 12.74 -9.00 31.69
C ARG A 100 13.23 -10.22 30.90
N MET A 101 13.78 -10.01 29.71
CA MET A 101 14.39 -11.07 28.89
C MET A 101 15.55 -11.75 29.65
N TYR A 102 16.50 -10.96 30.18
CA TYR A 102 17.61 -11.50 30.98
C TYR A 102 17.16 -12.31 32.21
N LYS A 103 16.06 -11.91 32.86
CA LYS A 103 15.51 -12.67 33.99
C LYS A 103 14.84 -13.98 33.58
N GLN A 104 14.40 -14.10 32.33
CA GLN A 104 13.71 -15.28 31.81
C GLN A 104 14.66 -16.33 31.22
N GLY A 105 15.95 -16.00 31.02
CA GLY A 105 16.98 -16.91 30.52
C GLY A 105 17.87 -16.24 29.49
#